data_AF-A0AAW7V877-F1
#
_entry.id   AF-A0AAW7V877-F1
#
_cell.length_a   1.000
_cell.length_b   1.000
_cell.length_c   1.000
_cell.angle_alpha   90.00
_cell.angle_beta   90.00
_cell.angle_gamma   90.00
#
_symmetry.space_group_name_H-M   'P 1'
#
loop_
_entity.id
_entity.type
_entity.pdbx_description
1 polymer ?
#
loop_
_entity_poly.entity_id
_entity_poly.type
_entity_poly.pdbx_seq_one_letter_code
_entity_poly.pdbx_strand_id
1 'polypeptide(L)'
;MALGKESDKSLATAFQDLRELKVDVAYPFLLALYHDYKNGVLSREDFLSIIRLIESYVFRRAVCAIPTNSLNKTFATFYKVINKENYLESIQVHFLNLPSYRRFPNDDEFKRELKVRDLYNFRSRSYWLRRLENNKRRERVEEFTIEHIMPQNENLSAKWREELGSDWQRIHKELLHTLGNLTLTRYNSRYSDRPFAEKRDIEDGFKHSPLYLNIGLGQCEKWDEAAIHARADRLADLAVQVWQAPSLPEEVLAVYRGQPENKTSYSLSDYPFLADGSHSRVLFDHLSDEVLRLDAGITQEVLKLYIAFKAETNFVDVVPQKSRLRLSLNMQFHELVDPKGIAKDVTNVGRWGNGDVEIGFSDLAQLPYIMGLIRQAFEKQMESALV
;
A
#
# COMPACT_ATOMS: atom_id res chain seq x y z
N MET A 1 10.29 16.07 -18.41
CA MET A 1 9.88 14.84 -17.69
C MET A 1 10.79 13.64 -17.98
N ALA A 2 10.78 13.05 -19.18
CA ALA A 2 11.54 11.82 -19.49
C ALA A 2 13.05 12.05 -19.78
N LEU A 3 13.44 13.23 -20.26
CA LEU A 3 14.82 13.51 -20.72
C LEU A 3 15.64 14.44 -19.80
N GLY A 4 15.19 14.67 -18.56
CA GLY A 4 15.94 15.52 -17.61
C GLY A 4 16.04 17.02 -17.97
N LYS A 5 15.28 17.50 -18.97
CA LYS A 5 15.31 18.89 -19.46
C LYS A 5 14.33 19.85 -18.77
N GLU A 6 13.84 19.52 -17.58
CA GLU A 6 12.93 20.42 -16.85
C GLU A 6 13.72 21.61 -16.29
N SER A 7 13.28 22.83 -16.59
CA SER A 7 13.94 24.06 -16.15
C SER A 7 13.59 24.44 -14.71
N ASP A 8 12.39 24.11 -14.25
CA ASP A 8 12.02 24.32 -12.85
C ASP A 8 12.75 23.32 -11.94
N LYS A 9 13.57 23.83 -11.03
CA LYS A 9 14.41 22.99 -10.15
C LYS A 9 13.61 22.04 -9.27
N SER A 10 12.46 22.46 -8.74
CA SER A 10 11.63 21.63 -7.85
C SER A 10 10.94 20.51 -8.64
N LEU A 11 10.39 20.82 -9.80
CA LEU A 11 9.79 19.82 -10.69
C LEU A 11 10.84 18.86 -11.24
N ALA A 12 12.02 19.37 -11.64
CA ALA A 12 13.13 18.54 -12.12
C ALA A 12 13.56 17.51 -11.07
N THR A 13 13.67 17.94 -9.81
CA THR A 13 13.97 17.07 -8.66
C THR A 13 12.88 16.02 -8.46
N ALA A 14 11.61 16.42 -8.47
CA ALA A 14 10.49 15.50 -8.29
C ALA A 14 10.42 14.45 -9.42
N PHE A 15 10.68 14.83 -10.67
CA PHE A 15 10.78 13.88 -11.78
C PHE A 15 11.98 12.95 -11.67
N GLN A 16 13.11 13.43 -11.14
CA GLN A 16 14.27 12.57 -10.87
C GLN A 16 13.92 11.51 -9.81
N ASP A 17 13.23 11.91 -8.75
CA ASP A 17 12.80 11.00 -7.69
C ASP A 17 11.84 9.92 -8.25
N LEU A 18 10.88 10.30 -9.12
CA LEU A 18 10.02 9.33 -9.81
C LEU A 18 10.79 8.36 -10.72
N ARG A 19 11.83 8.83 -11.43
CA ARG A 19 12.67 7.97 -12.28
C ARG A 19 13.48 6.98 -11.44
N GLU A 20 14.05 7.44 -10.32
CA GLU A 20 14.79 6.56 -9.40
C GLU A 20 13.88 5.50 -8.75
N LEU A 21 12.63 5.88 -8.45
CA LEU A 21 11.59 4.97 -7.97
C LEU A 21 11.00 4.07 -9.07
N LYS A 22 11.30 4.35 -10.35
CA LYS A 22 10.80 3.63 -11.55
C LYS A 22 9.28 3.64 -11.69
N VAL A 23 8.69 4.84 -11.60
CA VAL A 23 7.23 5.06 -11.72
C VAL A 23 6.79 5.25 -13.19
N ASP A 24 7.29 4.40 -14.09
CA ASP A 24 7.10 4.58 -15.54
C ASP A 24 5.62 4.46 -15.97
N VAL A 25 4.85 3.65 -15.25
CA VAL A 25 3.40 3.45 -15.47
C VAL A 25 2.55 4.71 -15.28
N ALA A 26 3.04 5.72 -14.55
CA ALA A 26 2.35 6.98 -14.37
C ALA A 26 2.65 7.99 -15.49
N TYR A 27 3.59 7.71 -16.40
CA TYR A 27 4.03 8.67 -17.41
C TYR A 27 2.92 9.17 -18.34
N PRO A 28 2.00 8.32 -18.83
CA PRO A 28 0.87 8.83 -19.60
C PRO A 28 0.12 9.90 -18.83
N PHE A 29 -0.29 9.60 -17.59
CA PHE A 29 -0.98 10.55 -16.71
C PHE A 29 -0.19 11.84 -16.47
N LEU A 30 1.08 11.71 -16.10
CA LEU A 30 1.95 12.85 -15.86
C LEU A 30 2.15 13.74 -17.10
N LEU A 31 2.20 13.17 -18.30
CA LEU A 31 2.32 13.94 -19.55
C LEU A 31 1.11 14.85 -19.78
N ALA A 32 -0.09 14.39 -19.48
CA ALA A 32 -1.28 15.23 -19.59
C ALA A 32 -1.34 16.33 -18.53
N LEU A 33 -0.99 16.01 -17.28
CA LEU A 33 -0.85 17.03 -16.24
C LEU A 33 0.16 18.11 -16.64
N TYR A 34 1.28 17.68 -17.24
CA TYR A 34 2.32 18.59 -17.72
C TYR A 34 1.81 19.49 -18.84
N HIS A 35 0.98 18.97 -19.75
CA HIS A 35 0.33 19.76 -20.79
C HIS A 35 -0.59 20.82 -20.18
N ASP A 36 -1.43 20.46 -19.21
CA ASP A 36 -2.30 21.41 -18.51
C ASP A 36 -1.50 22.47 -17.74
N TYR A 37 -0.38 22.08 -17.13
CA TYR A 37 0.56 23.00 -16.50
C TYR A 37 1.15 24.00 -17.52
N LYS A 38 1.60 23.53 -18.69
CA LYS A 38 2.17 24.41 -19.71
C LYS A 38 1.15 25.38 -20.32
N ASN A 39 -0.13 25.01 -20.33
CA ASN A 39 -1.21 25.87 -20.82
C ASN A 39 -1.81 26.76 -19.72
N GLY A 40 -1.27 26.73 -18.50
CA GLY A 40 -1.74 27.58 -17.39
C GLY A 40 -3.06 27.11 -16.75
N VAL A 41 -3.52 25.90 -17.05
CA VAL A 41 -4.72 25.30 -16.42
C VAL A 41 -4.39 24.72 -15.05
N LEU A 42 -3.20 24.15 -14.89
CA LEU A 42 -2.71 23.58 -13.64
C LEU A 42 -1.60 24.48 -13.08
N SER A 43 -1.71 24.90 -11.82
CA SER A 43 -0.69 25.71 -11.16
C SER A 43 0.61 24.92 -10.97
N ARG A 44 1.71 25.65 -10.81
CA ARG A 44 3.02 25.05 -10.54
C ARG A 44 3.01 24.28 -9.21
N GLU A 45 2.47 24.90 -8.15
CA GLU A 45 2.41 24.30 -6.82
C GLU A 45 1.56 23.02 -6.81
N ASP A 46 0.39 23.05 -7.46
CA ASP A 46 -0.49 21.88 -7.54
C ASP A 46 0.15 20.77 -8.34
N PHE A 47 0.79 21.10 -9.47
CA PHE A 47 1.47 20.09 -10.27
C PHE A 47 2.58 19.38 -9.48
N LEU A 48 3.42 20.15 -8.77
CA LEU A 48 4.44 19.59 -7.89
C LEU A 48 3.81 18.71 -6.81
N SER A 49 2.71 19.15 -6.20
CA SER A 49 1.99 18.41 -5.16
C SER A 49 1.45 17.08 -5.69
N ILE A 50 0.86 17.06 -6.89
CA ILE A 50 0.38 15.85 -7.55
C ILE A 50 1.54 14.88 -7.83
N ILE A 51 2.68 15.37 -8.32
CA ILE A 51 3.87 14.53 -8.56
C ILE A 51 4.33 13.86 -7.24
N ARG A 52 4.33 14.61 -6.13
CA ARG A 52 4.68 14.08 -4.80
C ARG A 52 3.65 13.09 -4.26
N LEU A 53 2.36 13.28 -4.55
CA LEU A 53 1.32 12.29 -4.21
C LEU A 53 1.50 10.98 -4.99
N ILE A 54 1.84 11.05 -6.28
CA ILE A 54 2.13 9.88 -7.12
C ILE A 54 3.37 9.13 -6.57
N GLU A 55 4.42 9.87 -6.23
CA GLU A 55 5.63 9.32 -5.60
C GLU A 55 5.30 8.59 -4.28
N SER A 56 4.56 9.28 -3.39
CA SER A 56 4.12 8.75 -2.10
C SER A 56 3.28 7.48 -2.25
N TYR A 57 2.27 7.51 -3.11
CA TYR A 57 1.40 6.38 -3.39
C TYR A 57 2.19 5.13 -3.80
N VAL A 58 3.10 5.28 -4.77
CA VAL A 58 3.86 4.14 -5.30
C VAL A 58 4.86 3.62 -4.26
N PHE A 59 5.56 4.51 -3.55
CA PHE A 59 6.51 4.09 -2.54
C PHE A 59 5.84 3.39 -1.35
N ARG A 60 4.74 3.96 -0.84
CA ARG A 60 3.94 3.36 0.24
C ARG A 60 3.43 1.98 -0.13
N ARG A 61 2.86 1.82 -1.34
CA ARG A 61 2.41 0.51 -1.82
C ARG A 61 3.55 -0.50 -1.90
N ALA A 62 4.72 -0.08 -2.38
CA ALA A 62 5.89 -0.96 -2.47
C ALA A 62 6.40 -1.41 -1.08
N VAL A 63 6.32 -0.52 -0.07
CA VAL A 63 6.67 -0.85 1.32
C VAL A 63 5.63 -1.79 1.94
N CYS A 64 4.34 -1.54 1.74
CA CYS A 64 3.24 -2.38 2.23
C CYS A 64 3.03 -3.67 1.40
N ALA A 65 3.99 -4.04 0.54
CA ALA A 65 3.93 -5.23 -0.31
C ALA A 65 2.69 -5.33 -1.22
N ILE A 66 2.07 -4.20 -1.58
CA ILE A 66 0.90 -4.19 -2.47
C ILE A 66 1.39 -4.34 -3.93
N PRO A 67 0.91 -5.32 -4.70
CA PRO A 67 1.36 -5.58 -6.07
C PRO A 67 1.22 -4.39 -7.03
N THR A 68 2.20 -4.18 -7.92
CA THR A 68 2.29 -2.98 -8.79
C THR A 68 1.47 -3.06 -10.09
N ASN A 69 0.91 -4.21 -10.39
CA ASN A 69 0.25 -4.52 -11.63
C ASN A 69 -1.10 -3.80 -11.83
N SER A 70 -1.72 -3.33 -10.75
CA SER A 70 -2.89 -2.45 -10.86
C SER A 70 -2.56 -1.00 -11.23
N LEU A 71 -1.29 -0.57 -11.14
CA LEU A 71 -0.90 0.84 -11.26
C LEU A 71 -1.29 1.46 -12.60
N ASN A 72 -1.15 0.72 -13.70
CA ASN A 72 -1.50 1.23 -15.03
C ASN A 72 -3.01 1.57 -15.10
N LYS A 73 -3.86 0.62 -14.70
CA LYS A 73 -5.31 0.81 -14.62
C LYS A 73 -5.68 1.92 -13.63
N THR A 74 -5.03 1.97 -12.48
CA THR A 74 -5.20 3.05 -11.49
C THR A 74 -4.98 4.42 -12.15
N PHE A 75 -3.81 4.70 -12.71
CA PHE A 75 -3.50 6.01 -13.27
C PHE A 75 -4.35 6.36 -14.49
N ALA A 76 -4.78 5.37 -15.28
CA ALA A 76 -5.70 5.59 -16.39
C ALA A 76 -7.07 6.14 -15.94
N THR A 77 -7.51 5.83 -14.70
CA THR A 77 -8.79 6.34 -14.18
C THR A 77 -8.77 7.83 -13.80
N PHE A 78 -7.60 8.38 -13.44
CA PHE A 78 -7.48 9.76 -12.94
C PHE A 78 -7.97 10.79 -13.96
N TYR A 79 -7.75 10.53 -15.24
CA TYR A 79 -8.19 11.40 -16.33
C TYR A 79 -9.67 11.75 -16.33
N LYS A 80 -10.52 10.80 -15.92
CA LYS A 80 -11.98 10.96 -15.98
C LYS A 80 -12.55 11.73 -14.80
N VAL A 81 -11.77 11.88 -13.73
CA VAL A 81 -12.22 12.43 -12.45
C VAL A 81 -11.62 13.80 -12.15
N ILE A 82 -10.68 14.29 -12.97
CA ILE A 82 -10.09 15.62 -12.80
C ILE A 82 -11.18 16.69 -12.97
N ASN A 83 -11.40 17.46 -11.90
CA ASN A 83 -12.13 18.72 -11.95
C ASN A 83 -11.12 19.86 -12.16
N LYS A 84 -11.16 20.53 -13.32
CA LYS A 84 -10.20 21.60 -13.65
C LYS A 84 -10.31 22.85 -12.77
N GLU A 85 -11.46 23.07 -12.13
CA GLU A 85 -11.64 24.17 -11.18
C GLU A 85 -10.99 23.86 -9.83
N ASN A 86 -10.98 22.58 -9.43
CA ASN A 86 -10.42 22.09 -8.17
C ASN A 86 -9.42 20.93 -8.45
N TYR A 87 -8.36 21.26 -9.20
CA TYR A 87 -7.50 20.26 -9.85
C TYR A 87 -6.81 19.33 -8.84
N LEU A 88 -6.05 19.89 -7.88
CA LEU A 88 -5.35 19.11 -6.87
C LEU A 88 -6.34 18.32 -5.98
N GLU A 89 -7.41 18.99 -5.55
CA GLU A 89 -8.42 18.42 -4.66
C GLU A 89 -9.09 17.19 -5.29
N SER A 90 -9.55 17.27 -6.54
CA SER A 90 -10.17 16.14 -7.24
C SER A 90 -9.25 14.92 -7.33
N ILE A 91 -7.94 15.14 -7.51
CA ILE A 91 -6.93 14.07 -7.51
C ILE A 91 -6.74 13.48 -6.11
N GLN A 92 -6.67 14.33 -5.07
CA GLN A 92 -6.55 13.89 -3.68
C GLN A 92 -7.77 13.04 -3.26
N VAL A 93 -8.98 13.49 -3.59
CA VAL A 93 -10.22 12.75 -3.36
C VAL A 93 -10.18 11.40 -4.07
N HIS A 94 -9.74 11.37 -5.32
CA HIS A 94 -9.67 10.11 -6.07
C HIS A 94 -8.71 9.12 -5.43
N PHE A 95 -7.52 9.58 -5.00
CA PHE A 95 -6.58 8.74 -4.24
C PHE A 95 -7.19 8.19 -2.94
N LEU A 96 -7.93 9.01 -2.19
CA LEU A 96 -8.59 8.61 -0.94
C LEU A 96 -9.70 7.57 -1.16
N ASN A 97 -10.36 7.61 -2.32
CA ASN A 97 -11.45 6.70 -2.68
C ASN A 97 -10.99 5.44 -3.42
N LEU A 98 -9.68 5.24 -3.67
CA LEU A 98 -9.20 4.03 -4.32
C LEU A 98 -9.51 2.79 -3.44
N PRO A 99 -10.21 1.78 -3.97
CA PRO A 99 -10.65 0.63 -3.17
C PRO A 99 -9.55 -0.43 -3.04
N SER A 100 -9.66 -1.26 -1.99
CA SER A 100 -8.95 -2.56 -1.83
C SER A 100 -7.50 -2.54 -2.30
N TYR A 101 -7.09 -3.45 -3.18
CA TYR A 101 -5.72 -3.57 -3.71
C TYR A 101 -5.21 -2.34 -4.50
N ARG A 102 -6.04 -1.36 -4.84
CA ARG A 102 -5.61 -0.05 -5.39
C ARG A 102 -5.48 1.04 -4.33
N ARG A 103 -5.88 0.79 -3.09
CA ARG A 103 -5.90 1.77 -2.00
C ARG A 103 -4.56 2.48 -1.79
N PHE A 104 -4.65 3.68 -1.24
CA PHE A 104 -3.52 4.42 -0.74
C PHE A 104 -3.21 3.98 0.71
N PRO A 105 -2.04 3.38 1.02
CA PRO A 105 -1.74 2.94 2.38
C PRO A 105 -1.71 4.10 3.37
N ASN A 106 -2.39 3.94 4.51
CA ASN A 106 -2.43 4.95 5.56
C ASN A 106 -1.09 5.01 6.34
N ASP A 107 -0.96 6.01 7.22
CA ASP A 107 0.28 6.27 7.94
C ASP A 107 0.66 5.14 8.90
N ASP A 108 -0.31 4.58 9.62
CA ASP A 108 -0.06 3.53 10.61
C ASP A 108 0.45 2.24 9.96
N GLU A 109 -0.22 1.82 8.88
CA GLU A 109 0.21 0.69 8.08
C GLU A 109 1.59 0.94 7.48
N PHE A 110 1.80 2.09 6.83
CA PHE A 110 3.07 2.42 6.21
C PHE A 110 4.22 2.44 7.22
N LYS A 111 4.04 3.06 8.39
CA LYS A 111 5.06 3.07 9.47
C LYS A 111 5.37 1.67 9.96
N ARG A 112 4.36 0.85 10.21
CA ARG A 112 4.54 -0.52 10.71
C ARG A 112 5.35 -1.34 9.70
N GLU A 113 4.93 -1.35 8.44
CA GLU A 113 5.59 -2.15 7.39
C GLU A 113 7.00 -1.62 7.09
N LEU A 114 7.21 -0.30 7.08
CA LEU A 114 8.53 0.29 6.82
C LEU A 114 9.59 -0.13 7.84
N LYS A 115 9.19 -0.30 9.12
CA LYS A 115 10.12 -0.67 10.21
C LYS A 115 10.60 -2.12 10.12
N VAL A 116 9.75 -3.04 9.64
CA VAL A 116 10.04 -4.48 9.64
C VAL A 116 10.52 -5.01 8.29
N ARG A 117 10.31 -4.27 7.21
CA ARG A 117 10.68 -4.69 5.86
C ARG A 117 12.19 -4.78 5.66
N ASP A 118 12.63 -5.80 4.89
CA ASP A 118 13.97 -5.82 4.30
C ASP A 118 14.09 -4.70 3.26
N LEU A 119 14.68 -3.59 3.67
CA LEU A 119 14.88 -2.39 2.85
C LEU A 119 16.20 -2.41 2.08
N TYR A 120 17.08 -3.38 2.35
CA TYR A 120 18.36 -3.52 1.66
C TYR A 120 18.24 -4.31 0.35
N ASN A 121 17.51 -5.43 0.37
CA ASN A 121 17.23 -6.23 -0.81
C ASN A 121 16.02 -5.71 -1.61
N PHE A 122 15.42 -4.63 -1.14
CA PHE A 122 14.32 -3.94 -1.79
C PHE A 122 14.71 -3.37 -3.16
N ARG A 123 13.82 -3.48 -4.16
CA ARG A 123 14.04 -2.97 -5.52
C ARG A 123 14.45 -1.49 -5.53
N SER A 124 13.91 -0.70 -4.61
CA SER A 124 14.14 0.74 -4.47
C SER A 124 15.10 1.10 -3.33
N ARG A 125 16.03 0.19 -2.97
CA ARG A 125 16.98 0.37 -1.84
C ARG A 125 17.72 1.71 -1.83
N SER A 126 18.19 2.17 -2.99
CA SER A 126 18.98 3.39 -3.09
C SER A 126 18.11 4.65 -3.08
N TYR A 127 16.85 4.53 -3.49
CA TYR A 127 15.93 5.66 -3.59
C TYR A 127 15.54 6.18 -2.21
N TRP A 128 15.09 5.32 -1.28
CA TRP A 128 14.45 5.79 -0.06
C TRP A 128 15.41 6.50 0.90
N LEU A 129 16.65 6.00 1.05
CA LEU A 129 17.69 6.65 1.84
C LEU A 129 18.04 8.03 1.27
N ARG A 130 18.26 8.12 -0.04
CA ARG A 130 18.54 9.40 -0.71
C ARG A 130 17.37 10.36 -0.59
N ARG A 131 16.14 9.87 -0.72
CA ARG A 131 14.94 10.71 -0.65
C ARG A 131 14.71 11.28 0.75
N LEU A 132 14.89 10.47 1.80
CA LEU A 132 14.86 10.91 3.19
C LEU A 132 15.94 11.97 3.46
N GLU A 133 17.18 11.68 3.06
CA GLU A 133 18.33 12.56 3.30
C GLU A 133 18.17 13.92 2.61
N ASN A 134 17.67 13.93 1.37
CA ASN A 134 17.54 15.15 0.58
C ASN A 134 16.24 15.92 0.87
N ASN A 135 15.31 15.39 1.67
CA ASN A 135 14.02 16.04 1.90
C ASN A 135 14.13 17.43 2.53
N LYS A 136 15.14 17.66 3.37
CA LYS A 136 15.37 18.95 4.05
C LYS A 136 16.55 19.74 3.48
N ARG A 137 17.15 19.27 2.39
CA ARG A 137 18.33 19.91 1.80
C ARG A 137 17.96 20.87 0.68
N ARG A 138 18.71 21.97 0.61
CA ARG A 138 18.66 22.91 -0.53
C ARG A 138 19.40 22.35 -1.74
N GLU A 139 20.49 21.62 -1.50
CA GLU A 139 21.31 20.98 -2.53
C GLU A 139 21.30 19.46 -2.36
N ARG A 140 21.02 18.75 -3.45
CA ARG A 140 20.97 17.29 -3.47
C ARG A 140 22.37 16.72 -3.29
N VAL A 141 22.49 15.67 -2.50
CA VAL A 141 23.75 14.96 -2.32
C VAL A 141 23.60 13.54 -2.85
N GLU A 142 24.49 13.16 -3.77
CA GLU A 142 24.37 11.92 -4.56
C GLU A 142 25.48 10.90 -4.31
N GLU A 143 26.67 11.36 -3.90
CA GLU A 143 27.85 10.50 -3.68
C GLU A 143 27.84 9.87 -2.28
N PHE A 144 26.96 8.88 -2.08
CA PHE A 144 26.95 8.03 -0.89
C PHE A 144 26.70 6.57 -1.23
N THR A 145 27.20 5.71 -0.35
CA THR A 145 26.93 4.27 -0.34
C THR A 145 26.07 3.91 0.86
N ILE A 146 25.33 2.80 0.74
CA ILE A 146 24.53 2.27 1.84
C ILE A 146 25.48 1.59 2.84
N GLU A 147 25.35 1.92 4.11
CA GLU A 147 26.07 1.31 5.23
C GLU A 147 25.08 0.55 6.12
N HIS A 148 25.53 -0.62 6.59
CA HIS A 148 24.90 -1.32 7.71
C HIS A 148 25.66 -0.96 8.99
N ILE A 149 24.98 -0.31 9.94
CA ILE A 149 25.62 0.12 11.18
C ILE A 149 26.12 -1.12 11.95
N MET A 150 25.21 -2.06 12.22
CA MET A 150 25.51 -3.44 12.57
C MET A 150 25.92 -4.21 11.29
N PRO A 151 27.13 -4.81 11.23
CA PRO A 151 27.67 -5.40 10.00
C PRO A 151 26.92 -6.63 9.50
N GLN A 152 27.04 -6.90 8.20
CA GLN A 152 26.39 -8.06 7.55
C GLN A 152 27.03 -9.40 7.87
N ASN A 153 28.26 -9.42 8.37
CA ASN A 153 29.01 -10.65 8.59
C ASN A 153 28.29 -11.56 9.60
N GLU A 154 28.00 -12.80 9.19
CA GLU A 154 27.37 -13.82 10.04
C GLU A 154 28.23 -14.14 11.27
N ASN A 155 29.55 -14.05 11.12
CA ASN A 155 30.51 -14.20 12.20
C ASN A 155 30.81 -12.84 12.84
N LEU A 156 29.82 -12.23 13.49
CA LEU A 156 30.00 -10.98 14.23
C LEU A 156 31.15 -11.09 15.23
N SER A 157 31.89 -10.00 15.40
CA SER A 157 32.98 -9.92 16.38
C SER A 157 32.47 -10.08 17.82
N ALA A 158 33.34 -10.47 18.74
CA ALA A 158 32.98 -10.63 20.15
C ALA A 158 32.36 -9.34 20.74
N LYS A 159 32.89 -8.17 20.36
CA LYS A 159 32.37 -6.86 20.77
C LYS A 159 30.93 -6.64 20.29
N TRP A 160 30.61 -6.98 19.03
CA TRP A 160 29.24 -6.87 18.51
C TRP A 160 28.28 -7.83 19.23
N ARG A 161 28.72 -9.07 19.51
CA ARG A 161 27.90 -10.04 20.25
C ARG A 161 27.61 -9.57 21.67
N GLU A 162 28.60 -8.98 22.34
CA GLU A 162 28.44 -8.40 23.67
C GLU A 162 27.48 -7.20 23.66
N GLU A 163 27.60 -6.32 22.67
CA GLU A 163 26.77 -5.13 22.52
C GLU A 163 25.30 -5.47 22.23
N LEU A 164 25.05 -6.52 21.45
CA LEU A 164 23.70 -7.02 21.13
C LEU A 164 23.11 -7.94 22.22
N GLY A 165 23.94 -8.48 23.12
CA GLY A 165 23.50 -9.35 24.22
C GLY A 165 23.31 -10.82 23.82
N SER A 166 22.64 -11.58 24.70
CA SER A 166 22.47 -13.05 24.54
C SER A 166 21.72 -13.45 23.27
N ASP A 167 20.84 -12.57 22.78
CA ASP A 167 19.95 -12.82 21.64
C ASP A 167 20.52 -12.27 20.32
N TRP A 168 21.83 -12.00 20.27
CA TRP A 168 22.46 -11.34 19.13
C TRP A 168 22.18 -12.03 17.79
N GLN A 169 22.05 -13.37 17.73
CA GLN A 169 21.73 -14.08 16.48
C GLN A 169 20.33 -13.73 15.97
N ARG A 170 19.34 -13.66 16.87
CA ARG A 170 17.97 -13.29 16.53
C ARG A 170 17.94 -11.84 16.04
N ILE A 171 18.54 -10.95 16.83
CA ILE A 171 18.62 -9.51 16.54
C ILE A 171 19.29 -9.26 15.20
N HIS A 172 20.44 -9.91 14.94
CA HIS A 172 21.15 -9.79 13.67
C HIS A 172 20.28 -10.23 12.51
N LYS A 173 19.68 -11.42 12.59
CA LYS A 173 18.82 -11.97 11.53
C LYS A 173 17.60 -11.07 11.24
N GLU A 174 16.94 -10.56 12.27
CA GLU A 174 15.69 -9.80 12.14
C GLU A 174 15.92 -8.34 11.76
N LEU A 175 16.99 -7.71 12.25
CA LEU A 175 17.19 -6.26 12.15
C LEU A 175 18.31 -5.84 11.19
N LEU A 176 19.09 -6.76 10.63
CA LEU A 176 20.21 -6.41 9.76
C LEU A 176 19.80 -5.53 8.58
N HIS A 177 18.70 -5.83 7.91
CA HIS A 177 18.26 -5.16 6.69
C HIS A 177 17.10 -4.17 6.89
N THR A 178 16.80 -3.81 8.14
CA THR A 178 15.66 -2.95 8.46
C THR A 178 16.02 -1.47 8.49
N LEU A 179 14.98 -0.62 8.54
CA LEU A 179 15.08 0.85 8.55
C LEU A 179 16.07 1.38 9.59
N GLY A 180 16.06 0.79 10.79
CA GLY A 180 16.88 1.23 11.91
C GLY A 180 18.38 1.03 11.66
N ASN A 181 18.78 -0.03 10.96
CA ASN A 181 20.19 -0.40 10.81
C ASN A 181 20.86 0.16 9.54
N LEU A 182 20.08 0.66 8.59
CA LEU A 182 20.59 1.15 7.30
C LEU A 182 20.82 2.67 7.32
N THR A 183 21.94 3.11 6.73
CA THR A 183 22.24 4.53 6.55
C THR A 183 23.08 4.82 5.31
N LEU A 184 23.43 6.08 5.09
CA LEU A 184 24.33 6.55 4.05
C LEU A 184 25.70 6.94 4.63
N THR A 185 26.76 6.67 3.87
CA THR A 185 28.14 7.10 4.18
C THR A 185 29.00 7.28 2.93
N ARG A 186 30.03 8.14 3.02
CA ARG A 186 31.12 8.24 2.04
C ARG A 186 32.30 7.33 2.38
N TYR A 187 32.36 6.83 3.60
CA TYR A 187 33.53 6.18 4.17
C TYR A 187 33.25 4.71 4.51
N ASN A 188 32.44 4.02 3.70
CA ASN A 188 32.01 2.64 3.96
C ASN A 188 33.21 1.69 4.18
N SER A 189 34.25 1.82 3.36
CA SER A 189 35.50 1.05 3.50
C SER A 189 36.23 1.27 4.83
N ARG A 190 36.05 2.43 5.48
CA ARG A 190 36.65 2.73 6.79
C ARG A 190 35.84 2.14 7.95
N TYR A 191 34.51 2.00 7.79
CA TYR A 191 33.64 1.43 8.81
C TYR A 191 33.78 -0.08 8.90
N SER A 192 33.60 -0.81 7.79
CA SER A 192 33.72 -2.28 7.75
C SER A 192 32.99 -2.98 8.93
N ASP A 193 33.57 -4.04 9.49
CA ASP A 193 33.01 -4.80 10.61
C ASP A 193 33.41 -4.22 11.98
N ARG A 194 33.87 -2.96 12.03
CA ARG A 194 34.29 -2.33 13.28
C ARG A 194 33.11 -2.24 14.27
N PRO A 195 33.39 -2.32 15.59
CA PRO A 195 32.41 -2.05 16.63
C PRO A 195 31.77 -0.67 16.46
N PHE A 196 30.54 -0.51 16.94
CA PHE A 196 29.82 0.75 16.79
C PHE A 196 30.56 1.95 17.36
N ALA A 197 31.10 1.84 18.58
CA ALA A 197 31.85 2.91 19.22
C ALA A 197 33.04 3.40 18.36
N GLU A 198 33.72 2.48 17.67
CA GLU A 198 34.80 2.82 16.74
C GLU A 198 34.24 3.51 15.49
N LYS A 199 33.16 2.99 14.87
CA LYS A 199 32.50 3.68 13.73
C LYS A 199 32.01 5.08 14.10
N ARG A 200 31.59 5.28 15.35
CA ARG A 200 31.13 6.57 15.89
C ARG A 200 32.27 7.57 16.04
N ASP A 201 33.38 7.14 16.66
CA ASP A 201 34.42 8.04 17.17
C ASP A 201 35.63 8.22 16.24
N ILE A 202 35.76 7.43 15.17
CA ILE A 202 36.82 7.65 14.17
C ILE A 202 36.68 9.01 13.49
N GLU A 203 37.79 9.52 12.94
CA GLU A 203 37.78 10.72 12.08
C GLU A 203 36.79 10.54 10.93
N ASP A 204 35.92 11.55 10.74
CA ASP A 204 34.78 11.52 9.83
C ASP A 204 33.71 10.44 10.09
N GLY A 205 33.71 9.85 11.29
CA GLY A 205 32.73 8.87 11.76
C GLY A 205 31.35 9.45 12.04
N PHE A 206 30.45 8.64 12.63
CA PHE A 206 29.07 9.08 12.87
C PHE A 206 28.95 10.33 13.74
N LYS A 207 29.91 10.57 14.65
CA LYS A 207 29.95 11.76 15.50
C LYS A 207 30.13 13.06 14.71
N HIS A 208 30.76 12.98 13.54
CA HIS A 208 31.06 14.12 12.67
C HIS A 208 30.23 14.10 11.38
N SER A 209 29.25 13.21 11.28
CA SER A 209 28.50 13.04 10.05
C SER A 209 27.58 14.23 9.75
N PRO A 210 27.66 14.82 8.53
CA PRO A 210 26.79 15.93 8.14
C PRO A 210 25.40 15.48 7.66
N LEU A 211 25.07 14.19 7.78
CA LEU A 211 23.84 13.62 7.21
C LEU A 211 22.67 13.68 8.19
N TYR A 212 21.51 14.09 7.68
CA TYR A 212 20.28 14.12 8.46
C TYR A 212 19.86 12.71 8.91
N LEU A 213 20.12 11.69 8.10
CA LEU A 213 19.93 10.28 8.44
C LEU A 213 20.77 9.81 9.63
N ASN A 214 21.93 10.44 9.86
CA ASN A 214 22.88 10.07 10.90
C ASN A 214 22.71 10.86 12.20
N ILE A 215 21.76 11.81 12.25
CA ILE A 215 21.43 12.53 13.48
C ILE A 215 21.09 11.53 14.60
N GLY A 216 21.71 11.72 15.77
CA GLY A 216 21.58 10.87 16.94
C GLY A 216 22.64 9.78 17.06
N LEU A 217 23.23 9.31 15.94
CA LEU A 217 24.24 8.25 15.98
C LEU A 217 25.52 8.68 16.71
N GLY A 218 25.89 9.97 16.62
CA GLY A 218 27.05 10.53 17.32
C GLY A 218 26.92 10.59 18.84
N GLN A 219 25.68 10.56 19.37
CA GLN A 219 25.38 10.60 20.81
C GLN A 219 24.99 9.22 21.36
N CYS A 220 24.81 8.24 20.48
CA CYS A 220 24.43 6.90 20.87
C CYS A 220 25.63 6.20 21.52
N GLU A 221 25.46 5.70 22.74
CA GLU A 221 26.54 5.02 23.48
C GLU A 221 26.73 3.57 23.03
N LYS A 222 25.62 2.87 22.77
CA LYS A 222 25.55 1.46 22.39
C LYS A 222 24.55 1.25 21.26
N TRP A 223 24.89 0.39 20.32
CA TRP A 223 24.04 0.00 19.18
C TRP A 223 23.39 -1.36 19.39
N ASP A 224 22.48 -1.42 20.36
CA ASP A 224 21.68 -2.60 20.69
C ASP A 224 20.32 -2.63 19.97
N GLU A 225 19.51 -3.66 20.23
CA GLU A 225 18.16 -3.81 19.68
C GLU A 225 17.27 -2.58 19.97
N ALA A 226 17.35 -2.02 21.19
CA ALA A 226 16.58 -0.85 21.57
C ALA A 226 16.99 0.40 20.77
N ALA A 227 18.29 0.63 20.57
CA ALA A 227 18.80 1.72 19.75
C ALA A 227 18.37 1.60 18.28
N ILE A 228 18.38 0.38 17.72
CA ILE A 228 17.94 0.11 16.34
C ILE A 228 16.45 0.43 16.20
N HIS A 229 15.60 -0.03 17.12
CA HIS A 229 14.17 0.25 17.10
C HIS A 229 13.86 1.73 17.30
N ALA A 230 14.50 2.40 18.27
CA ALA A 230 14.31 3.83 18.51
C ALA A 230 14.69 4.67 17.28
N ARG A 231 15.76 4.30 16.56
CA ARG A 231 16.10 4.94 15.29
C ARG A 231 15.06 4.64 14.21
N ALA A 232 14.58 3.40 14.11
CA ALA A 232 13.55 3.03 13.15
C ALA A 232 12.25 3.84 13.35
N ASP A 233 11.80 4.02 14.59
CA ASP A 233 10.61 4.83 14.91
C ASP A 233 10.79 6.28 14.45
N ARG A 234 11.90 6.93 14.83
CA ARG A 234 12.21 8.30 14.40
C ARG A 234 12.24 8.45 12.89
N LEU A 235 12.84 7.49 12.18
CA LEU A 235 12.91 7.53 10.72
C LEU A 235 11.55 7.25 10.06
N ALA A 236 10.72 6.40 10.66
CA ALA A 236 9.37 6.14 10.17
C ALA A 236 8.47 7.38 10.32
N ASP A 237 8.62 8.14 11.40
CA ASP A 237 7.94 9.42 11.57
C ASP A 237 8.37 10.45 10.50
N LEU A 238 9.67 10.51 10.19
CA LEU A 238 10.16 11.33 9.10
C LEU A 238 9.62 10.85 7.74
N ALA A 239 9.57 9.55 7.52
CA ALA A 239 9.09 8.95 6.27
C ALA A 239 7.65 9.36 5.94
N VAL A 240 6.75 9.37 6.93
CA VAL A 240 5.37 9.83 6.74
C VAL A 240 5.30 11.29 6.30
N GLN A 241 6.22 12.14 6.77
CA GLN A 241 6.31 13.54 6.34
C GLN A 241 6.86 13.69 4.92
N VAL A 242 7.72 12.77 4.46
CA VAL A 242 8.31 12.79 3.12
C VAL A 242 7.33 12.24 2.08
N TRP A 243 6.71 11.11 2.39
CA TRP A 243 5.72 10.45 1.55
C TRP A 243 4.35 10.64 2.18
N GLN A 244 3.76 11.82 2.04
CA GLN A 244 2.49 12.15 2.69
C GLN A 244 1.32 11.43 2.02
N ALA A 245 0.35 10.99 2.82
CA ALA A 245 -0.97 10.62 2.31
C ALA A 245 -1.78 11.90 2.03
N PRO A 246 -2.69 11.89 1.04
CA PRO A 246 -3.65 12.99 0.89
C PRO A 246 -4.48 13.13 2.15
N SER A 247 -4.74 14.37 2.55
CA SER A 247 -5.59 14.70 3.69
C SER A 247 -6.47 15.87 3.29
N LEU A 248 -7.79 15.67 3.36
CA LEU A 248 -8.79 16.67 3.07
C LEU A 248 -9.79 16.75 4.23
N PRO A 249 -10.34 17.94 4.54
CA PRO A 249 -11.43 18.07 5.50
C PRO A 249 -12.64 17.22 5.07
N GLU A 250 -13.37 16.68 6.05
CA GLU A 250 -14.55 15.84 5.77
C GLU A 250 -15.64 16.62 5.02
N GLU A 251 -15.71 17.93 5.22
CA GLU A 251 -16.63 18.83 4.51
C GLU A 251 -16.34 18.84 3.01
N VAL A 252 -15.06 18.81 2.62
CA VAL A 252 -14.65 18.73 1.21
C VAL A 252 -14.99 17.35 0.66
N LEU A 253 -14.66 16.27 1.38
CA LEU A 253 -14.97 14.91 0.96
C LEU A 253 -16.47 14.71 0.75
N ALA A 254 -17.31 15.30 1.60
CA ALA A 254 -18.76 15.25 1.50
C ALA A 254 -19.29 15.85 0.19
N VAL A 255 -18.66 16.92 -0.33
CA VAL A 255 -19.04 17.52 -1.62
C VAL A 255 -18.82 16.53 -2.78
N TYR A 256 -17.68 15.81 -2.76
CA TYR A 256 -17.34 14.86 -3.83
C TYR A 256 -18.07 13.53 -3.75
N ARG A 257 -18.55 13.13 -2.56
CA ARG A 257 -19.47 11.98 -2.45
C ARG A 257 -20.82 12.26 -3.12
N GLY A 258 -21.08 13.52 -3.48
CA GLY A 258 -22.37 13.99 -3.98
C GLY A 258 -23.42 14.03 -2.87
N GLN A 259 -24.54 14.71 -3.11
CA GLN A 259 -25.75 14.29 -2.41
C GLN A 259 -25.99 12.84 -2.81
N PRO A 260 -26.30 11.93 -1.87
CA PRO A 260 -26.74 10.61 -2.26
C PRO A 260 -27.86 10.84 -3.27
N GLU A 261 -27.71 10.34 -4.50
CA GLU A 261 -28.90 9.99 -5.25
C GLU A 261 -29.78 9.20 -4.28
N ASN A 262 -31.10 9.37 -4.33
CA ASN A 262 -32.03 8.55 -3.56
C ASN A 262 -31.95 7.06 -3.99
N LYS A 263 -30.75 6.46 -3.97
CA LYS A 263 -30.53 5.04 -3.79
C LYS A 263 -31.20 4.73 -2.47
N THR A 264 -32.37 4.14 -2.59
CA THR A 264 -33.08 3.53 -1.47
C THR A 264 -32.05 2.69 -0.70
N SER A 265 -31.69 3.13 0.50
CA SER A 265 -30.74 2.40 1.33
C SER A 265 -31.45 1.16 1.85
N TYR A 266 -30.97 -0.01 1.48
CA TYR A 266 -31.44 -1.28 2.02
C TYR A 266 -30.56 -1.68 3.21
N SER A 267 -31.15 -2.49 4.08
CA SER A 267 -30.57 -3.03 5.29
C SER A 267 -30.80 -4.53 5.34
N LEU A 268 -30.09 -5.26 6.20
CA LEU A 268 -30.32 -6.69 6.36
C LEU A 268 -31.75 -7.00 6.83
N SER A 269 -32.38 -6.07 7.57
CA SER A 269 -33.79 -6.19 7.98
C SER A 269 -34.79 -6.14 6.82
N ASP A 270 -34.41 -5.63 5.65
CA ASP A 270 -35.27 -5.65 4.46
C ASP A 270 -35.35 -7.03 3.80
N TYR A 271 -34.53 -8.00 4.25
CA TYR A 271 -34.53 -9.37 3.77
C TYR A 271 -35.31 -10.28 4.72
N PRO A 272 -36.51 -10.79 4.34
CA PRO A 272 -37.34 -11.61 5.22
C PRO A 272 -36.65 -12.86 5.74
N PHE A 273 -35.73 -13.43 4.95
CA PHE A 273 -34.97 -14.63 5.30
C PHE A 273 -33.70 -14.35 6.11
N LEU A 274 -33.42 -13.09 6.46
CA LEU A 274 -32.33 -12.69 7.37
C LEU A 274 -32.84 -12.14 8.70
N ALA A 275 -34.10 -12.41 9.04
CA ALA A 275 -34.64 -12.13 10.36
C ALA A 275 -33.74 -12.73 11.46
N ASP A 276 -33.61 -12.02 12.57
CA ASP A 276 -32.74 -12.44 13.69
C ASP A 276 -33.11 -13.86 14.17
N GLY A 277 -32.09 -14.70 14.36
CA GLY A 277 -32.25 -16.10 14.74
C GLY A 277 -32.65 -17.06 13.62
N SER A 278 -32.89 -16.59 12.39
CA SER A 278 -33.14 -17.48 11.25
C SER A 278 -31.87 -18.24 10.83
N HIS A 279 -32.06 -19.44 10.28
CA HIS A 279 -30.94 -20.28 9.81
C HIS A 279 -30.07 -19.56 8.78
N SER A 280 -30.69 -18.91 7.79
CA SER A 280 -29.97 -18.16 6.76
C SER A 280 -29.25 -16.93 7.31
N ARG A 281 -29.74 -16.32 8.40
CA ARG A 281 -29.01 -15.24 9.09
C ARG A 281 -27.71 -15.74 9.71
N VAL A 282 -27.75 -16.88 10.40
CA VAL A 282 -26.53 -17.49 10.98
C VAL A 282 -25.51 -17.82 9.89
N LEU A 283 -25.95 -18.39 8.77
CA LEU A 283 -25.06 -18.64 7.62
C LEU A 283 -24.47 -17.35 7.07
N PHE A 284 -25.27 -16.29 6.97
CA PHE A 284 -24.84 -15.01 6.41
C PHE A 284 -23.82 -14.31 7.29
N ASP A 285 -24.04 -14.25 8.60
CA ASP A 285 -23.14 -13.57 9.53
C ASP A 285 -21.74 -14.21 9.51
N HIS A 286 -21.67 -15.55 9.56
CA HIS A 286 -20.40 -16.27 9.44
C HIS A 286 -19.73 -16.11 8.08
N LEU A 287 -20.51 -16.10 6.99
CA LEU A 287 -19.97 -15.86 5.64
C LEU A 287 -19.42 -14.44 5.52
N SER A 288 -20.17 -13.43 5.97
CA SER A 288 -19.80 -12.02 5.88
C SER A 288 -18.49 -11.75 6.62
N ASP A 289 -18.37 -12.26 7.85
CA ASP A 289 -17.16 -12.16 8.65
C ASP A 289 -15.93 -12.74 7.94
N GLU A 290 -16.05 -13.93 7.35
CA GLU A 290 -14.95 -14.59 6.62
C GLU A 290 -14.60 -13.86 5.31
N VAL A 291 -15.61 -13.38 4.58
CA VAL A 291 -15.41 -12.65 3.32
C VAL A 291 -14.74 -11.29 3.57
N LEU A 292 -15.17 -10.54 4.58
CA LEU A 292 -14.56 -9.26 4.97
C LEU A 292 -13.14 -9.43 5.52
N ARG A 293 -12.80 -10.59 6.07
CA ARG A 293 -11.43 -10.94 6.49
C ARG A 293 -10.48 -11.25 5.33
N LEU A 294 -10.96 -11.46 4.11
CA LEU A 294 -10.10 -11.77 2.97
C LEU A 294 -9.16 -10.61 2.62
N ASP A 295 -9.65 -9.38 2.64
CA ASP A 295 -8.88 -8.16 2.38
C ASP A 295 -9.57 -6.94 3.00
N ALA A 296 -8.78 -6.03 3.57
CA ALA A 296 -9.28 -4.88 4.32
C ALA A 296 -10.07 -3.86 3.48
N GLY A 297 -9.98 -3.89 2.14
CA GLY A 297 -10.79 -3.02 1.29
C GLY A 297 -11.96 -3.70 0.62
N ILE A 298 -12.33 -4.90 1.04
CA ILE A 298 -13.62 -5.48 0.66
C ILE A 298 -14.74 -4.70 1.35
N THR A 299 -15.79 -4.39 0.60
CA THR A 299 -16.97 -3.69 1.09
C THR A 299 -18.22 -4.54 0.88
N GLN A 300 -19.20 -4.37 1.76
CA GLN A 300 -20.51 -4.99 1.67
C GLN A 300 -21.55 -3.93 1.29
N GLU A 301 -22.31 -4.17 0.22
CA GLU A 301 -23.42 -3.30 -0.20
C GLU A 301 -24.72 -4.10 -0.17
N VAL A 302 -25.71 -3.63 0.60
CA VAL A 302 -27.04 -4.22 0.65
C VAL A 302 -27.89 -3.57 -0.44
N LEU A 303 -28.28 -4.35 -1.45
CA LEU A 303 -29.16 -3.90 -2.53
C LEU A 303 -30.58 -4.43 -2.29
N LYS A 304 -31.51 -4.13 -3.19
CA LYS A 304 -32.92 -4.58 -3.08
C LYS A 304 -33.07 -6.10 -3.15
N LEU A 305 -32.26 -6.76 -3.97
CA LEU A 305 -32.48 -8.15 -4.40
C LEU A 305 -31.38 -9.12 -3.97
N TYR A 306 -30.20 -8.59 -3.66
CA TYR A 306 -29.05 -9.34 -3.18
C TYR A 306 -28.14 -8.45 -2.34
N ILE A 307 -27.25 -9.08 -1.59
CA ILE A 307 -26.18 -8.41 -0.84
C ILE A 307 -24.88 -8.68 -1.58
N ALA A 308 -24.17 -7.62 -1.95
CA ALA A 308 -22.94 -7.70 -2.74
C ALA A 308 -21.71 -7.56 -1.86
N PHE A 309 -20.72 -8.43 -2.04
CA PHE A 309 -19.36 -8.18 -1.58
C PHE A 309 -18.50 -7.73 -2.77
N LYS A 310 -17.81 -6.61 -2.57
CA LYS A 310 -17.10 -5.89 -3.61
C LYS A 310 -15.65 -5.65 -3.23
N ALA A 311 -14.75 -5.84 -4.18
CA ALA A 311 -13.42 -5.26 -4.14
C ALA A 311 -13.32 -4.16 -5.22
N GLU A 312 -13.19 -4.54 -6.50
CA GLU A 312 -13.35 -3.59 -7.62
C GLU A 312 -14.79 -3.44 -8.05
N THR A 313 -15.39 -4.59 -8.32
CA THR A 313 -16.80 -4.81 -8.63
C THR A 313 -17.29 -5.93 -7.73
N ASN A 314 -18.53 -6.38 -7.88
CA ASN A 314 -19.02 -7.53 -7.12
C ASN A 314 -18.19 -8.76 -7.48
N PHE A 315 -17.69 -9.50 -6.48
CA PHE A 315 -17.07 -10.81 -6.69
C PHE A 315 -17.91 -11.96 -6.12
N VAL A 316 -18.75 -11.68 -5.12
CA VAL A 316 -19.81 -12.58 -4.68
C VAL A 316 -21.08 -11.80 -4.35
N ASP A 317 -22.21 -12.28 -4.88
CA ASP A 317 -23.54 -11.77 -4.57
C ASP A 317 -24.33 -12.84 -3.79
N VAL A 318 -25.00 -12.41 -2.72
CA VAL A 318 -25.72 -13.29 -1.79
C VAL A 318 -27.21 -13.01 -1.87
N VAL A 319 -27.99 -14.04 -2.18
CA VAL A 319 -29.45 -14.02 -2.13
C VAL A 319 -29.92 -14.95 -1.01
N PRO A 320 -30.41 -14.41 0.12
CA PRO A 320 -31.00 -15.21 1.19
C PRO A 320 -32.24 -15.97 0.70
N GLN A 321 -32.39 -17.22 1.11
CA GLN A 321 -33.57 -18.05 0.89
C GLN A 321 -34.03 -18.65 2.23
N LYS A 322 -35.19 -19.32 2.25
CA LYS A 322 -35.81 -19.84 3.49
C LYS A 322 -34.90 -20.71 4.37
N SER A 323 -34.03 -21.52 3.76
CA SER A 323 -33.19 -22.50 4.47
C SER A 323 -31.74 -22.57 3.96
N ARG A 324 -31.32 -21.59 3.15
CA ARG A 324 -29.98 -21.53 2.58
C ARG A 324 -29.69 -20.13 2.05
N LEU A 325 -28.43 -19.85 1.78
CA LEU A 325 -27.99 -18.74 0.94
C LEU A 325 -27.72 -19.24 -0.47
N ARG A 326 -28.08 -18.45 -1.47
CA ARG A 326 -27.66 -18.66 -2.85
C ARG A 326 -26.58 -17.64 -3.17
N LEU A 327 -25.42 -18.13 -3.57
CA LEU A 327 -24.25 -17.33 -3.91
C LEU A 327 -24.07 -17.32 -5.42
N SER A 328 -23.80 -16.15 -5.98
CA SER A 328 -23.36 -16.00 -7.36
C SER A 328 -21.91 -15.51 -7.34
N LEU A 329 -20.98 -16.26 -7.93
CA LEU A 329 -19.57 -15.85 -8.01
C LEU A 329 -19.30 -15.19 -9.36
N ASN A 330 -18.67 -14.02 -9.34
CA ASN A 330 -18.36 -13.26 -10.54
C ASN A 330 -17.07 -13.75 -11.22
N MET A 331 -17.17 -14.94 -11.83
CA MET A 331 -16.13 -15.54 -12.67
C MET A 331 -16.76 -16.51 -13.68
N GLN A 332 -16.01 -16.89 -14.71
CA GLN A 332 -16.46 -17.87 -15.69
C GLN A 332 -16.52 -19.26 -15.06
N PHE A 333 -17.57 -20.02 -15.36
CA PHE A 333 -17.79 -21.34 -14.74
C PHE A 333 -16.64 -22.30 -14.97
N HIS A 334 -16.06 -22.32 -16.19
CA HIS A 334 -14.96 -23.22 -16.54
C HIS A 334 -13.62 -22.86 -15.90
N GLU A 335 -13.49 -21.68 -15.30
CA GLU A 335 -12.29 -21.26 -14.57
C GLU A 335 -12.34 -21.66 -13.10
N LEU A 336 -13.53 -22.05 -12.60
CA LEU A 336 -13.71 -22.44 -11.21
C LEU A 336 -13.19 -23.86 -10.98
N VAL A 337 -12.30 -24.01 -10.01
CA VAL A 337 -11.86 -25.32 -9.50
C VAL A 337 -12.79 -25.74 -8.36
N ASP A 338 -13.76 -26.60 -8.69
CA ASP A 338 -14.76 -27.14 -7.74
C ASP A 338 -14.72 -28.69 -7.67
N PRO A 339 -13.79 -29.27 -6.89
CA PRO A 339 -13.64 -30.73 -6.77
C PRO A 339 -14.88 -31.47 -6.24
N LYS A 340 -15.76 -30.78 -5.49
CA LYS A 340 -17.02 -31.35 -4.96
C LYS A 340 -18.20 -31.21 -5.91
N GLY A 341 -18.07 -30.48 -7.02
CA GLY A 341 -19.12 -30.31 -8.04
C GLY A 341 -20.42 -29.72 -7.49
N ILE A 342 -20.34 -28.82 -6.51
CA ILE A 342 -21.51 -28.18 -5.90
C ILE A 342 -21.95 -26.92 -6.66
N ALA A 343 -21.07 -26.36 -7.49
CA ALA A 343 -21.32 -25.20 -8.31
C ALA A 343 -22.15 -25.57 -9.55
N LYS A 344 -22.98 -24.62 -10.00
CA LYS A 344 -23.77 -24.76 -11.22
C LYS A 344 -23.39 -23.70 -12.23
N ASP A 345 -23.33 -24.10 -13.50
CA ASP A 345 -23.21 -23.19 -14.64
C ASP A 345 -24.57 -22.56 -14.94
N VAL A 346 -24.54 -21.25 -15.05
CA VAL A 346 -25.70 -20.36 -15.13
C VAL A 346 -25.41 -19.18 -16.05
N THR A 347 -24.39 -19.31 -16.91
CA THR A 347 -23.94 -18.30 -17.90
C THR A 347 -25.10 -17.74 -18.73
N ASN A 348 -26.07 -18.59 -19.09
CA ASN A 348 -27.22 -18.21 -19.94
C ASN A 348 -28.55 -18.16 -19.18
N VAL A 349 -28.51 -17.98 -17.86
CA VAL A 349 -29.70 -17.99 -17.01
C VAL A 349 -29.96 -16.60 -16.43
N GLY A 350 -31.12 -16.02 -16.71
CA GLY A 350 -31.54 -14.75 -16.13
C GLY A 350 -31.70 -14.85 -14.61
N ARG A 351 -30.91 -14.09 -13.84
CA ARG A 351 -30.87 -14.14 -12.37
C ARG A 351 -30.38 -12.83 -11.76
N TRP A 352 -30.54 -12.74 -10.44
CA TRP A 352 -30.01 -11.63 -9.63
C TRP A 352 -28.59 -11.94 -9.15
N GLY A 353 -27.67 -11.01 -9.38
CA GLY A 353 -26.24 -11.15 -9.13
C GLY A 353 -25.41 -11.27 -10.42
N ASN A 354 -24.10 -11.09 -10.32
CA ASN A 354 -23.14 -11.15 -11.42
C ASN A 354 -22.41 -12.50 -11.47
N GLY A 355 -21.92 -12.85 -12.67
CA GLY A 355 -21.10 -14.04 -12.91
C GLY A 355 -21.83 -15.24 -13.49
N ASP A 356 -21.08 -16.31 -13.71
CA ASP A 356 -21.53 -17.53 -14.40
C ASP A 356 -21.66 -18.74 -13.46
N VAL A 357 -21.34 -18.55 -12.17
CA VAL A 357 -21.34 -19.61 -11.15
C VAL A 357 -22.48 -19.38 -10.16
N GLU A 358 -23.21 -20.44 -9.78
CA GLU A 358 -24.14 -20.46 -8.65
C GLU A 358 -23.75 -21.53 -7.63
N ILE A 359 -23.79 -21.20 -6.33
CA ILE A 359 -23.54 -22.13 -5.23
C ILE A 359 -24.67 -22.01 -4.20
N GLY A 360 -25.15 -23.16 -3.71
CA GLY A 360 -26.06 -23.21 -2.57
C GLY A 360 -25.28 -23.43 -1.26
N PHE A 361 -25.50 -22.57 -0.27
CA PHE A 361 -24.89 -22.67 1.06
C PHE A 361 -25.98 -22.92 2.11
N SER A 362 -26.06 -24.13 2.64
CA SER A 362 -27.15 -24.54 3.54
C SER A 362 -26.68 -25.00 4.92
N ASP A 363 -25.39 -25.21 5.13
CA ASP A 363 -24.86 -25.76 6.38
C ASP A 363 -23.49 -25.13 6.66
N LEU A 364 -23.27 -24.63 7.88
CA LEU A 364 -22.00 -24.01 8.30
C LEU A 364 -20.78 -24.91 8.09
N ALA A 365 -20.93 -26.24 8.13
CA ALA A 365 -19.83 -27.17 7.83
C ALA A 365 -19.30 -27.02 6.39
N GLN A 366 -20.07 -26.44 5.48
CA GLN A 366 -19.67 -26.15 4.10
C GLN A 366 -18.82 -24.87 3.98
N LEU A 367 -18.83 -24.01 5.01
CA LEU A 367 -18.21 -22.68 4.95
C LEU A 367 -16.73 -22.72 4.51
N PRO A 368 -15.85 -23.58 5.07
CA PRO A 368 -14.45 -23.62 4.64
C PRO A 368 -14.29 -23.90 3.14
N TYR A 369 -15.14 -24.77 2.60
CA TYR A 369 -15.10 -25.13 1.18
C TYR A 369 -15.64 -24.01 0.31
N ILE A 370 -16.77 -23.41 0.70
CA ILE A 370 -17.38 -22.28 -0.01
C ILE A 370 -16.44 -21.07 -0.02
N MET A 371 -15.74 -20.80 1.08
CA MET A 371 -14.71 -19.77 1.14
C MET A 371 -13.57 -20.03 0.15
N GLY A 372 -13.21 -21.30 -0.09
CA GLY A 372 -12.25 -21.66 -1.14
C GLY A 372 -12.72 -21.30 -2.55
N LEU A 373 -14.03 -21.43 -2.84
CA LEU A 373 -14.61 -21.04 -4.13
C LEU A 373 -14.72 -19.51 -4.25
N ILE A 374 -15.18 -18.82 -3.20
CA ILE A 374 -15.26 -17.35 -3.16
C ILE A 374 -13.88 -16.72 -3.33
N ARG A 375 -12.86 -17.29 -2.69
CA ARG A 375 -11.48 -16.82 -2.80
C ARG A 375 -10.98 -16.85 -4.25
N GLN A 376 -11.32 -17.87 -5.03
CA GLN A 376 -10.97 -17.92 -6.46
C GLN A 376 -11.60 -16.76 -7.24
N ALA A 377 -12.87 -16.42 -6.99
CA ALA A 377 -13.53 -15.29 -7.65
C ALA A 377 -12.91 -13.94 -7.25
N PHE A 378 -12.56 -13.78 -5.97
CA PHE A 378 -11.84 -12.61 -5.48
C PHE A 378 -10.45 -12.50 -6.13
N GLU A 379 -9.64 -13.56 -6.07
CA GLU A 379 -8.30 -13.61 -6.67
C GLU A 379 -8.35 -13.34 -8.18
N LYS A 380 -9.30 -13.93 -8.90
CA LYS A 380 -9.49 -13.70 -10.34
C LYS A 380 -9.81 -12.24 -10.66
N GLN A 381 -10.64 -11.60 -9.85
CA GLN A 381 -10.92 -10.18 -10.01
C GLN A 381 -9.67 -9.34 -9.72
N MET A 382 -8.91 -9.70 -8.68
CA MET A 382 -7.65 -9.06 -8.37
C MET A 382 -6.68 -9.21 -9.53
N GLU A 383 -6.53 -10.41 -10.11
CA GLU A 383 -5.73 -10.74 -11.31
C GLU A 383 -6.17 -10.00 -12.58
N SER A 384 -7.48 -9.91 -12.84
CA SER A 384 -8.01 -9.23 -14.03
C SER A 384 -7.83 -7.71 -13.95
N ALA A 385 -7.60 -7.20 -12.74
CA ALA A 385 -7.19 -5.83 -12.53
C ALA A 385 -5.67 -5.59 -12.68
N LEU A 386 -4.89 -6.65 -12.91
CA LEU A 386 -3.44 -6.66 -13.10
C LEU A 386 -3.05 -6.60 -14.59
N VAL A 387 -4.03 -6.79 -15.49
CA VAL A 387 -3.89 -6.80 -16.95
C VAL A 387 -4.30 -5.47 -17.56
#